data_AF-A0A183BS49-F1
#
_entry.id   AF-A0A183BS49-F1
#
_cell.length_a   1.000
_cell.length_b   1.000
_cell.length_c   1.000
_cell.angle_alpha   90.00
_cell.angle_beta   90.00
_cell.angle_gamma   90.00
#
_symmetry.space_group_name_H-M   'P 1'
#
loop_
_entity.id
_entity.type
_entity.pdbx_description
1 polymer ?
#
loop_
_entity_poly.entity_id
_entity_poly.type
_entity_poly.pdbx_seq_one_letter_code
_entity_poly.pdbx_strand_id
1 'polypeptide(L)'
;MTNTGHTVVISGFDNWAHQPFISDGGLGTKYRLYQFHFHWSQNAAASSEHTVDGQFFDAELHMVHVKDAFSFGQARAISDGIAALGIFYKIGFDGRSILAAKRTKRSDEQRTD
;
A
#
# COMPACT_ATOMS: atom_id res chain seq x y z
N MET A 1 5.55 -8.20 13.03
CA MET A 1 4.25 -8.50 12.41
C MET A 1 3.30 -8.93 13.51
N THR A 2 2.07 -8.42 13.50
CA THR A 2 1.06 -8.69 14.52
C THR A 2 -0.30 -8.88 13.87
N ASN A 3 -1.01 -9.95 14.23
CA ASN A 3 -2.44 -10.09 13.92
C ASN A 3 -3.26 -9.40 15.03
N THR A 4 -4.09 -8.43 14.67
CA THR A 4 -4.88 -7.64 15.64
C THR A 4 -6.29 -8.19 15.88
N GLY A 5 -6.65 -9.30 15.22
CA GLY A 5 -8.03 -9.78 15.14
C GLY A 5 -8.86 -9.09 14.05
N HIS A 6 -8.34 -8.02 13.45
CA HIS A 6 -8.99 -7.25 12.38
C HIS A 6 -8.14 -7.11 11.12
N THR A 7 -6.81 -7.06 11.27
CA THR A 7 -5.87 -6.95 10.17
C THR A 7 -4.52 -7.57 10.58
N VAL A 8 -3.61 -7.68 9.61
CA VAL A 8 -2.19 -7.96 9.86
C VAL A 8 -1.42 -6.65 9.73
N VAL A 9 -0.75 -6.25 10.81
CA VAL A 9 0.10 -5.06 10.86
C VAL A 9 1.58 -5.46 10.80
N ILE A 10 2.34 -4.78 9.95
CA ILE A 10 3.79 -4.87 9.90
C ILE A 10 4.32 -3.51 10.35
N SER A 11 5.20 -3.52 11.35
CA SER A 11 5.77 -2.34 12.02
C SER A 11 7.22 -2.60 12.41
N GLY A 12 7.88 -1.60 13.00
CA GLY A 12 9.28 -1.68 13.45
C GLY A 12 10.29 -1.04 12.49
N PHE A 13 9.81 -0.35 11.45
CA PHE A 13 10.64 0.36 10.47
C PHE A 13 11.40 1.55 11.07
N ASP A 14 10.93 2.07 12.20
CA ASP A 14 11.59 3.11 13.01
C ASP A 14 12.92 2.67 13.59
N ASN A 15 13.14 1.36 13.74
CA ASN A 15 14.40 0.78 14.22
C ASN A 15 15.40 0.49 13.08
N TRP A 16 15.05 0.80 11.83
CA TRP A 16 15.95 0.55 10.70
C TRP A 16 16.97 1.68 10.57
N ALA A 17 18.23 1.34 10.32
CA ALA A 17 19.31 2.31 10.10
C ALA A 17 18.98 3.29 8.96
N HIS A 18 18.29 2.81 7.93
CA HIS A 18 17.73 3.60 6.84
C HIS A 18 16.23 3.33 6.74
N GLN A 19 15.45 4.08 7.52
CA GLN A 19 13.99 4.00 7.49
C GLN A 19 13.46 4.43 6.11
N PRO A 20 12.65 3.59 5.43
CA PRO A 20 12.02 3.97 4.16
C PRO A 20 11.15 5.22 4.32
N PHE A 21 11.07 6.04 3.28
CA PHE A 21 10.24 7.24 3.28
C PHE A 21 9.67 7.52 1.88
N ILE A 22 8.64 8.36 1.85
CA ILE A 22 8.10 8.98 0.64
C ILE A 22 8.34 10.49 0.67
N SER A 23 8.42 11.11 -0.51
CA SER A 23 8.57 12.56 -0.72
C SER A 23 7.89 12.97 -2.02
N ASP A 24 7.82 14.27 -2.28
CA ASP A 24 7.29 14.86 -3.51
C ASP A 24 5.79 14.55 -3.70
N GLY A 25 5.26 14.63 -4.93
CA GLY A 25 3.86 14.29 -5.22
C GLY A 25 2.81 15.17 -4.50
N GLY A 26 3.18 16.38 -4.10
CA GLY A 26 2.35 17.29 -3.29
C GLY A 26 2.65 17.26 -1.80
N LEU A 27 3.55 16.39 -1.33
CA LEU A 27 4.06 16.40 0.04
C LEU A 27 5.11 17.50 0.19
N GLY A 28 4.94 18.38 1.19
CA GLY A 28 5.88 19.48 1.46
C GLY A 28 7.19 19.06 2.14
N THR A 29 7.33 17.78 2.51
CA THR A 29 8.52 17.22 3.17
C THR A 29 8.54 15.70 3.04
N LYS A 30 9.53 15.04 3.64
CA LYS A 30 9.62 13.59 3.76
C LYS A 30 8.62 13.05 4.78
N TYR A 31 8.10 11.86 4.51
CA TYR A 31 7.28 11.10 5.45
C TYR A 31 7.84 9.70 5.60
N ARG A 32 8.24 9.33 6.83
CA ARG A 32 8.91 8.07 7.15
C ARG A 32 7.91 6.95 7.38
N LEU A 33 8.13 5.78 6.78
CA LEU A 33 7.25 4.62 6.90
C LEU A 33 7.20 4.16 8.35
N TYR A 34 6.01 4.15 8.94
CA TYR A 34 5.80 3.73 10.33
C TYR A 34 5.26 2.30 10.42
N GLN A 35 4.28 1.98 9.59
CA GLN A 35 3.68 0.65 9.49
C GLN A 35 3.00 0.46 8.14
N PHE A 36 2.70 -0.79 7.80
CA PHE A 36 1.69 -1.08 6.80
C PHE A 36 0.73 -2.18 7.26
N HIS A 37 -0.48 -2.16 6.71
CA HIS A 37 -1.53 -3.13 7.01
C HIS A 37 -2.46 -3.33 5.82
N PHE A 38 -3.24 -4.40 5.84
CA PHE A 38 -4.12 -4.78 4.73
C PHE A 38 -5.59 -4.71 5.15
N HIS A 39 -6.45 -4.37 4.20
CA HIS A 39 -7.89 -4.55 4.27
C HIS A 39 -8.29 -5.58 3.22
N TRP A 40 -9.04 -6.60 3.63
CA TRP A 40 -9.60 -7.62 2.74
C TRP A 40 -10.91 -8.14 3.33
N SER A 41 -11.73 -8.78 2.50
CA SER A 41 -12.99 -9.37 2.92
C SER A 41 -13.24 -10.68 2.21
N GLN A 42 -14.02 -11.55 2.85
CA GLN A 42 -14.51 -12.78 2.23
C GLN A 42 -15.59 -12.50 1.17
N ASN A 43 -16.26 -11.36 1.26
CA ASN A 43 -17.30 -10.95 0.33
C ASN A 43 -16.71 -9.99 -0.70
N ALA A 44 -16.71 -10.39 -1.97
CA ALA A 44 -16.21 -9.56 -3.09
C ALA A 44 -16.92 -8.20 -3.20
N ALA A 45 -18.15 -8.08 -2.68
CA ALA A 45 -18.91 -6.84 -2.62
C ALA A 45 -18.49 -5.88 -1.48
N ALA A 46 -17.53 -6.25 -0.64
CA ALA A 46 -17.05 -5.47 0.51
C ALA A 46 -15.52 -5.59 0.63
N SER A 47 -14.81 -5.51 -0.48
CA SER A 47 -13.38 -5.74 -0.61
C SER A 47 -12.69 -4.46 -1.07
N SER A 48 -11.46 -4.15 -0.62
CA SER A 48 -10.89 -2.78 -0.59
C SER A 48 -11.79 -1.76 0.15
N GLU A 49 -11.19 -0.77 0.80
CA GLU A 49 -11.94 0.29 1.48
C GLU A 49 -12.35 1.35 0.46
N HIS A 50 -11.39 1.79 -0.36
CA HIS A 50 -11.64 2.71 -1.46
C HIS A 50 -12.16 1.97 -2.71
N THR A 51 -12.85 2.71 -3.56
CA THR A 51 -13.33 2.26 -4.87
C THR A 51 -12.78 3.15 -5.98
N VAL A 52 -12.69 2.59 -7.19
CA VAL A 52 -12.45 3.36 -8.42
C VAL A 52 -13.65 3.13 -9.33
N ASP A 53 -14.34 4.21 -9.71
CA ASP A 53 -15.57 4.16 -10.50
C ASP A 53 -16.66 3.22 -9.93
N GLY A 54 -16.76 3.20 -8.59
CA GLY A 54 -17.70 2.32 -7.87
C GLY A 54 -17.29 0.85 -7.82
N GLN A 55 -16.11 0.49 -8.33
CA GLN A 55 -15.60 -0.87 -8.30
C GLN A 55 -14.64 -1.09 -7.12
N PHE A 56 -14.85 -2.22 -6.45
CA PHE A 56 -14.02 -2.75 -5.37
C PHE A 56 -12.87 -3.62 -5.92
N PHE A 57 -11.75 -3.66 -5.19
CA PHE A 57 -10.58 -4.50 -5.47
C PHE A 57 -10.46 -5.62 -4.43
N ASP A 58 -9.71 -6.69 -4.72
CA ASP A 58 -9.71 -7.91 -3.89
C ASP A 58 -9.00 -7.72 -2.52
N ALA A 59 -8.14 -6.70 -2.42
CA ALA A 59 -7.61 -6.20 -1.15
C ALA A 59 -7.04 -4.78 -1.34
N GLU A 60 -6.77 -4.10 -0.23
CA GLU A 60 -6.09 -2.80 -0.19
C GLU A 60 -4.99 -2.80 0.86
N LEU A 61 -3.78 -2.38 0.49
CA LEU A 61 -2.67 -2.15 1.41
C LEU A 61 -2.62 -0.67 1.75
N HIS A 62 -2.55 -0.36 3.04
CA HIS A 62 -2.25 0.97 3.54
C HIS A 62 -0.82 1.00 4.08
N MET A 63 0.05 1.81 3.47
CA MET A 63 1.37 2.13 4.02
C MET A 63 1.29 3.50 4.71
N VAL A 64 1.39 3.50 6.04
CA VAL A 64 1.24 4.69 6.87
C VAL A 64 2.59 5.30 7.15
N HIS A 65 2.75 6.57 6.77
CA HIS A 65 3.97 7.34 6.92
C HIS A 65 3.74 8.54 7.86
N VAL A 66 4.76 8.88 8.62
CA VAL A 66 4.77 9.98 9.60
C VAL A 66 5.63 11.11 9.08
N LYS A 67 5.12 12.34 9.14
CA LYS A 67 5.85 13.55 8.75
C LYS A 67 7.20 13.61 9.45
N ASP A 68 8.24 13.98 8.71
CA ASP A 68 9.58 13.97 9.25
C ASP A 68 9.71 14.88 10.49
N ALA A 69 10.62 14.54 11.39
CA ALA A 69 10.82 15.15 12.72
C ALA A 69 9.69 14.95 13.77
N PHE A 70 8.58 14.27 13.44
CA PHE A 70 7.53 13.95 14.42
C PHE A 70 7.51 12.46 14.79
N SER A 71 7.12 12.18 16.04
CA SER A 71 6.67 10.85 16.45
C SER A 71 5.25 10.57 15.92
N PHE A 72 4.86 9.30 15.83
CA PHE A 72 3.50 8.94 15.43
C PHE A 72 2.44 9.59 16.35
N GLY A 73 2.68 9.66 17.66
CA GLY A 73 1.77 10.30 18.61
C GLY A 73 1.57 11.80 18.34
N GLN A 74 2.65 12.52 18.06
CA GLN A 74 2.58 13.95 17.72
C GLN A 74 1.90 14.18 16.37
N ALA A 75 2.27 13.38 15.37
CA ALA A 75 1.74 13.50 14.01
C ALA A 75 0.22 13.34 13.92
N ARG A 76 -0.39 12.53 14.79
CA ARG A 76 -1.86 12.37 14.86
C ARG A 76 -2.62 13.66 15.22
N ALA A 77 -1.95 14.61 15.88
CA ALA A 77 -2.54 15.89 16.26
C ALA A 77 -2.31 17.00 15.21
N ILE A 78 -1.57 16.70 14.14
CA ILE A 78 -1.21 17.66 13.09
C ILE A 78 -2.02 17.33 11.84
N SER A 79 -2.67 18.32 11.24
CA SER A 79 -3.59 18.13 10.09
C SER A 79 -2.97 17.39 8.91
N ASP A 80 -1.67 17.54 8.68
CA ASP A 80 -0.90 16.86 7.62
C ASP A 80 0.23 15.99 8.21
N GLY A 81 0.11 15.57 9.46
CA GLY A 81 1.16 14.81 10.15
C GLY A 81 1.33 13.37 9.65
N ILE A 82 0.31 12.82 8.98
CA ILE A 82 0.29 11.45 8.47
C ILE A 82 -0.01 11.47 6.98
N ALA A 83 0.74 10.66 6.22
CA ALA A 83 0.45 10.36 4.82
C ALA A 83 0.25 8.85 4.65
N ALA A 84 -0.87 8.45 4.04
CA ALA A 84 -1.17 7.05 3.73
C ALA A 84 -1.06 6.81 2.23
N LEU A 85 -0.26 5.82 1.82
CA LEU A 85 -0.24 5.32 0.45
C LEU A 85 -1.14 4.08 0.37
N GLY A 86 -2.23 4.21 -0.39
CA GLY A 86 -3.15 3.11 -0.70
C GLY A 86 -2.72 2.37 -1.97
N ILE A 87 -2.64 1.04 -1.90
CA ILE A 87 -2.31 0.17 -3.04
C ILE A 87 -3.39 -0.90 -3.18
N PHE A 88 -4.09 -0.89 -4.31
CA PHE A 88 -5.09 -1.90 -4.63
C PHE A 88 -4.46 -3.21 -5.12
N TYR A 89 -5.04 -4.33 -4.71
CA TYR A 89 -4.67 -5.67 -5.18
C TYR A 89 -5.81 -6.28 -5.98
N LYS A 90 -5.45 -6.86 -7.13
CA LYS A 90 -6.34 -7.73 -7.89
C LYS A 90 -5.66 -9.06 -8.20
N ILE A 91 -6.35 -10.13 -7.84
CA ILE A 91 -5.96 -11.52 -8.04
C ILE A 91 -6.28 -11.88 -9.49
N GLY A 92 -5.27 -12.33 -10.23
CA GLY A 92 -5.41 -12.86 -11.58
C GLY A 92 -5.81 -14.33 -11.58
N PHE A 93 -6.18 -14.83 -12.76
CA PHE A 93 -6.71 -16.18 -12.97
C PHE A 93 -5.76 -17.33 -12.56
N ASP A 94 -4.47 -17.07 -12.39
CA ASP A 94 -3.46 -18.04 -11.96
C ASP A 94 -2.90 -17.77 -10.56
N GLY A 95 -3.58 -16.91 -9.77
CA GLY A 95 -3.12 -16.49 -8.45
C GLY A 95 -2.01 -15.42 -8.47
N ARG A 96 -1.57 -14.95 -9.64
CA ARG A 96 -0.64 -13.81 -9.74
C ARG A 96 -1.41 -12.49 -9.76
N SER A 97 -0.79 -11.42 -9.26
CA SER A 97 -1.38 -10.08 -9.39
C SER A 97 -1.37 -9.61 -10.85
N ILE A 98 -2.34 -8.78 -11.25
CA ILE A 98 -2.45 -8.24 -12.62
C ILE A 98 -1.21 -7.42 -13.05
N LEU A 99 -0.40 -6.93 -12.10
CA LEU A 99 0.89 -6.29 -12.38
C LEU A 99 1.92 -7.26 -12.98
N ALA A 100 1.86 -8.56 -12.65
CA ALA A 100 2.73 -9.58 -13.24
C ALA A 100 2.27 -9.98 -14.66
N ALA A 101 0.97 -9.93 -14.93
CA ALA A 101 0.40 -10.38 -16.22
C ALA A 101 0.80 -9.49 -17.42
N LYS A 102 1.13 -8.21 -17.19
CA LYS A 102 1.62 -7.30 -18.24
C LYS A 102 3.08 -7.55 -18.66
N ARG A 103 3.86 -8.37 -17.92
CA ARG A 103 5.25 -8.66 -18.26
C ARG A 103 5.41 -9.83 -19.24
N THR A 104 4.42 -10.71 -19.34
CA THR A 104 4.55 -11.97 -20.11
C THR A 104 4.13 -11.85 -21.58
N LYS A 105 3.54 -10.74 -22.02
CA LYS A 105 3.09 -10.57 -23.42
C LYS A 105 4.07 -9.84 -24.36
N ARG A 106 5.33 -9.63 -23.96
CA ARG A 106 6.31 -8.89 -24.79
C ARG A 106 7.45 -9.72 -25.37
N SER A 107 7.46 -11.06 -25.21
CA SER A 107 8.52 -11.92 -25.75
C SER A 107 8.14 -12.71 -27.02
N ASP A 108 6.87 -12.73 -27.42
CA ASP A 108 6.41 -13.72 -28.42
C ASP A 108 6.02 -13.09 -29.79
N GLU A 109 6.21 -11.78 -29.98
CA GLU A 109 5.84 -11.06 -31.22
C GLU A 109 7.03 -10.57 -32.07
N GLN A 110 8.24 -11.10 -31.89
CA GLN A 110 9.42 -10.72 -32.71
C GLN A 110 10.13 -11.91 -33.39
N ARG A 111 9.43 -12.98 -33.74
CA ARG A 111 9.99 -14.10 -34.53
C ARG A 111 9.14 -14.51 -35.73
N THR A 112 8.82 -13.54 -36.56
CA THR A 112 8.58 -13.64 -38.02
C THR A 112 8.89 -12.22 -38.50
N ASP A 113 10.00 -11.94 -39.19
CA ASP A 113 10.33 -12.34 -40.56
C ASP A 113 11.84 -12.41 -40.81
#